data_AF-A0A6J4JKK5-F1
#
_entry.id   AF-A0A6J4JKK5-F1
#
_cell.length_a   1.000
_cell.length_b   1.000
_cell.length_c   1.000
_cell.angle_alpha   90.00
_cell.angle_beta   90.00
_cell.angle_gamma   90.00
#
_symmetry.space_group_name_H-M   'P 1'
#
loop_
_entity.id
_entity.type
_entity.pdbx_description
1 polymer ?
#
loop_
_entity_poly.entity_id
_entity_poly.type
_entity_poly.pdbx_seq_one_letter_code
_entity_poly.pdbx_strand_id
1 'polypeptide(L)'
;MIGGYDHAGTYLLPAAYDEVRKYRYQMGMPLAFGQKALLQMLEQEGLFVTTDDKARKPQKAITRYLDGKRHRCWHLPPGIVFETDDRE
;
A
#
# COMPACT_ATOMS: atom_id res chain seq x y z
N MET A 1 6.20 -4.83 -11.92
CA MET A 1 5.25 -3.77 -11.53
C MET A 1 5.11 -3.81 -10.01
N ILE A 2 5.27 -2.66 -9.34
CA ILE A 2 5.49 -2.56 -7.89
C ILE A 2 4.17 -2.26 -7.14
N GLY A 3 3.21 -1.66 -7.85
CA GLY A 3 1.91 -1.23 -7.35
C GLY A 3 1.20 -0.32 -8.35
N GLY A 4 0.10 0.31 -7.94
CA GLY A 4 -0.59 1.41 -8.62
C GLY A 4 -1.10 2.43 -7.60
N TYR A 5 -1.65 3.55 -8.02
CA TYR A 5 -2.26 4.54 -7.10
C TYR A 5 -3.47 5.21 -7.76
N ASP A 6 -4.41 5.66 -6.95
CA ASP A 6 -5.53 6.54 -7.34
C ASP A 6 -5.81 7.56 -6.22
N HIS A 7 -6.88 8.35 -6.36
CA HIS A 7 -7.29 9.36 -5.37
C HIS A 7 -7.62 8.77 -3.99
N ALA A 8 -7.89 7.46 -3.89
CA ALA A 8 -8.16 6.81 -2.62
C ALA A 8 -6.88 6.36 -1.91
N GLY A 9 -5.77 6.18 -2.64
CA GLY A 9 -4.48 5.86 -2.06
C GLY A 9 -3.56 5.04 -2.98
N THR A 10 -2.56 4.43 -2.36
CA THR A 10 -1.56 3.59 -3.02
C THR A 10 -1.90 2.11 -2.86
N TYR A 11 -1.82 1.37 -3.95
CA TYR A 11 -1.98 -0.08 -4.00
C TYR A 11 -0.63 -0.75 -4.16
N LEU A 12 -0.16 -1.40 -3.11
CA LEU A 12 1.15 -2.03 -3.12
C LEU A 12 1.04 -3.55 -3.06
N LEU A 13 1.80 -4.26 -3.90
CA LEU A 13 1.94 -5.70 -3.73
C LEU A 13 2.74 -5.98 -2.44
N PRO A 14 2.30 -6.89 -1.55
CA PRO A 14 3.02 -7.16 -0.31
C PRO A 14 4.50 -7.53 -0.53
N ALA A 15 4.77 -8.33 -1.56
CA ALA A 15 6.13 -8.75 -1.93
C ALA A 15 6.99 -7.61 -2.51
N ALA A 16 6.38 -6.49 -2.89
CA ALA A 16 7.08 -5.35 -3.48
C ALA A 16 7.50 -4.30 -2.44
N TYR A 17 7.08 -4.43 -1.18
CA TYR A 17 7.39 -3.46 -0.12
C TYR A 17 8.89 -3.31 0.12
N ASP A 18 9.62 -4.42 0.23
CA ASP A 18 11.06 -4.37 0.49
C ASP A 18 11.84 -3.76 -0.68
N GLU A 19 11.41 -4.00 -1.92
CA GLU A 19 11.99 -3.38 -3.12
C GLU A 19 11.73 -1.87 -3.15
N VAL A 20 10.50 -1.42 -2.84
CA VAL A 20 10.19 0.02 -2.70
C VAL A 20 11.07 0.66 -1.64
N ARG A 21 11.18 0.02 -0.48
CA ARG A 21 11.98 0.54 0.64
C ARG A 21 13.46 0.66 0.25
N LYS A 22 14.01 -0.34 -0.43
CA LYS A 22 15.39 -0.32 -0.95
C LYS A 22 15.58 0.80 -1.96
N TYR A 23 14.67 0.95 -2.91
CA TYR A 23 14.75 2.01 -3.92
C TYR A 23 14.68 3.41 -3.29
N ARG A 24 13.72 3.64 -2.37
CA ARG A 24 13.61 4.90 -1.63
C ARG A 24 14.83 5.23 -0.79
N TYR A 25 15.44 4.22 -0.17
CA TYR A 25 16.71 4.39 0.55
C TYR A 25 17.83 4.86 -0.39
N GLN A 26 17.93 4.28 -1.60
CA GLN A 26 18.91 4.69 -2.61
C GLN A 26 18.68 6.12 -3.12
N MET A 27 17.44 6.61 -3.11
CA MET A 27 17.09 7.99 -3.47
C MET A 27 17.26 8.99 -2.31
N GLY A 28 17.76 8.57 -1.14
CA GLY A 28 17.91 9.43 0.03
C GLY A 28 16.60 9.76 0.75
N MET A 29 15.51 9.05 0.46
CA MET A 29 14.19 9.25 1.05
C MET A 29 13.70 8.01 1.80
N PRO A 30 14.44 7.51 2.81
CA PRO A 30 14.15 6.23 3.44
C PRO A 30 12.76 6.21 4.10
N LEU A 31 12.05 5.09 3.95
CA LEU A 31 10.83 4.85 4.73
C LEU A 31 11.20 4.58 6.19
N ALA A 32 10.54 5.28 7.11
CA ALA A 32 10.83 5.22 8.55
C ALA A 32 10.49 3.86 9.20
N PHE A 33 9.69 3.03 8.53
CA PHE A 33 9.16 1.79 9.06
C PHE A 33 9.51 0.59 8.16
N GLY A 34 9.84 -0.53 8.80
CA GLY A 34 9.87 -1.83 8.13
C GLY A 34 8.45 -2.35 7.90
N GLN A 35 8.34 -3.42 7.10
CA GLN A 35 7.06 -4.02 6.74
C GLN A 35 6.19 -4.32 7.96
N LYS A 36 6.74 -4.96 8.99
CA LYS A 36 6.01 -5.32 10.21
C LYS A 36 5.44 -4.10 10.95
N ALA A 37 6.23 -3.03 11.06
CA ALA A 37 5.83 -1.81 11.74
C ALA A 37 4.73 -1.06 10.97
N LEU A 38 4.83 -1.03 9.63
CA LEU A 38 3.76 -0.48 8.78
C LEU A 38 2.43 -1.20 9.02
N LEU A 39 2.45 -2.54 9.02
CA LEU A 39 1.23 -3.32 9.19
C LEU A 39 0.62 -3.11 10.58
N GLN A 40 1.44 -3.01 11.63
CA GLN A 40 0.97 -2.71 12.98
C GLN A 40 0.34 -1.31 13.08
N MET A 41 0.97 -0.30 12.47
CA MET A 41 0.43 1.06 12.46
C MET A 41 -0.93 1.12 11.75
N LEU A 42 -1.03 0.51 10.56
CA LEU A 42 -2.28 0.50 9.82
C LEU A 42 -3.40 -0.28 10.55
N GLU A 43 -3.05 -1.34 11.29
CA GLU A 43 -3.99 -2.07 12.14
C GLU A 43 -4.46 -1.23 13.33
N GLN A 44 -3.55 -0.52 14.01
CA GLN A 44 -3.86 0.37 15.14
C GLN A 44 -4.75 1.54 14.73
N GLU A 45 -4.49 2.15 13.56
CA GLU A 45 -5.25 3.28 13.03
C GLU A 45 -6.57 2.86 12.37
N GLY A 46 -6.88 1.55 12.32
CA GLY A 46 -8.06 1.04 11.60
C GLY A 46 -8.01 1.22 10.08
N LEU A 47 -6.87 1.68 9.55
CA LEU A 47 -6.60 1.92 8.12
C LEU A 47 -6.28 0.63 7.35
N PHE A 48 -6.25 -0.50 8.05
CA PHE A 48 -6.03 -1.83 7.49
C PHE A 48 -7.26 -2.41 6.77
N VAL A 49 -8.39 -1.70 6.78
CA VAL A 49 -9.68 -2.24 6.38
C VAL A 49 -10.04 -1.76 4.98
N THR A 50 -10.25 -2.73 4.09
CA THR A 50 -10.87 -2.51 2.79
C THR A 50 -12.38 -2.61 2.89
N THR A 51 -13.11 -1.81 2.10
CA THR A 51 -14.58 -1.80 1.95
C THR A 51 -15.13 -2.96 1.11
N ASP A 52 -14.49 -4.13 1.12
CA ASP A 52 -15.04 -5.32 0.45
C ASP A 52 -16.15 -5.89 1.33
N ASP A 53 -17.41 -5.54 1.05
CA ASP A 53 -18.58 -6.00 1.82
C ASP A 53 -18.74 -7.53 1.86
N LYS A 54 -18.03 -8.28 1.00
CA LYS A 54 -18.01 -9.75 1.03
C LYS A 54 -16.97 -10.31 1.99
N ALA A 55 -16.08 -9.48 2.51
CA ALA A 55 -15.07 -9.87 3.47
C ALA A 55 -15.70 -10.10 4.86
N ARG A 56 -15.94 -11.36 5.21
CA ARG A 56 -16.45 -11.76 6.55
C ARG A 56 -15.52 -11.41 7.74
N LYS A 57 -14.32 -10.85 7.50
CA LYS A 57 -13.30 -10.43 8.48
C LYS A 57 -12.49 -9.24 7.92
N PRO A 58 -11.87 -8.39 8.74
CA PRO A 58 -10.95 -7.35 8.27
C PRO A 58 -9.86 -7.99 7.40
N GLN A 59 -9.84 -7.68 6.10
CA GLN A 59 -8.94 -8.34 5.17
C GLN A 59 -7.77 -7.46 4.78
N LYS A 60 -6.60 -8.05 5.00
CA LYS A 60 -5.24 -7.50 4.86
C LYS A 60 -4.88 -7.05 3.43
N ALA A 61 -5.77 -7.21 2.45
CA ALA A 61 -5.47 -6.87 1.07
C ALA A 61 -6.73 -6.81 0.19
N ILE A 62 -6.80 -5.78 -0.64
CA ILE A 62 -7.78 -5.62 -1.71
C ILE A 62 -7.38 -6.42 -2.94
N THR A 63 -8.35 -6.74 -3.79
CA THR A 63 -8.06 -7.23 -5.14
C THR A 63 -8.20 -6.09 -6.14
N ARG A 64 -7.11 -5.72 -6.81
CA ARG A 64 -7.11 -4.75 -7.92
C ARG A 64 -6.62 -5.40 -9.20
N TYR A 65 -7.11 -4.90 -10.33
CA TYR A 65 -6.51 -5.21 -11.62
C TYR A 65 -5.28 -4.32 -11.79
N LEU A 66 -4.11 -4.94 -11.82
CA LEU A 66 -2.84 -4.30 -12.16
C LEU A 66 -2.31 -5.04 -13.41
N ASP A 67 -1.94 -4.30 -14.45
CA ASP A 67 -1.41 -4.88 -15.70
C ASP A 67 -2.32 -5.94 -16.35
N GLY A 68 -3.65 -5.72 -16.34
CA GLY A 68 -4.62 -6.67 -16.88
C GLY A 68 -4.81 -7.95 -16.05
N LYS A 69 -4.15 -8.09 -14.90
CA LYS A 69 -4.27 -9.25 -13.99
C LYS A 69 -4.83 -8.85 -12.63
N ARG A 70 -5.61 -9.72 -12.00
CA ARG A 70 -6.07 -9.52 -10.62
C ARG A 70 -4.94 -9.83 -9.65
N HIS A 71 -4.59 -8.83 -8.84
CA HIS A 71 -3.59 -8.95 -7.80
C HIS A 71 -4.18 -8.60 -6.45
N ARG A 72 -3.66 -9.26 -5.41
CA ARG A 72 -3.97 -8.97 -4.02
C ARG A 72 -2.95 -7.97 -3.48
N CYS A 73 -3.41 -6.78 -3.15
CA CYS A 73 -2.60 -5.61 -2.83
C CYS A 73 -2.97 -5.04 -1.47
N TRP A 74 -2.02 -4.42 -0.78
CA TRP A 74 -2.31 -3.51 0.33
C TRP A 74 -2.85 -2.20 -0.22
N HIS A 75 -3.87 -1.66 0.43
CA HIS A 75 -4.29 -0.30 0.22
C HIS A 75 -3.65 0.55 1.31
N LEU A 76 -2.78 1.47 0.91
CA LEU A 76 -2.07 2.38 1.79
C LEU A 76 -2.63 3.78 1.57
N PRO A 77 -2.86 4.55 2.64
CA PRO A 77 -3.19 5.97 2.51
C PRO A 77 -2.22 6.72 1.58
N PRO A 78 -2.68 7.80 0.94
CA PRO A 78 -1.81 8.68 0.17
C PRO A 78 -0.63 9.18 1.03
N GLY A 79 0.53 9.39 0.41
CA GLY A 79 1.73 9.91 1.08
C GLY A 79 2.57 8.89 1.88
N ILE A 80 2.09 7.66 2.15
CA ILE A 80 2.87 6.67 2.91
C ILE A 80 4.05 6.12 2.11
N VAL A 81 3.82 5.81 0.84
CA VAL A 81 4.83 5.14 -0.01
C VAL A 81 5.26 6.00 -1.18
N PHE A 82 4.30 6.67 -1.81
CA PHE A 82 4.55 7.64 -2.86
C PHE A 82 4.01 8.97 -2.38
N GLU A 83 4.72 10.05 -2.70
CA GLU A 83 4.11 11.38 -2.62
C GLU A 83 2.95 11.37 -3.61
N THR A 84 1.75 11.61 -3.12
CA THR A 84 0.62 11.88 -4.00
C THR A 84 0.78 13.29 -4.51
N ASP A 85 0.82 13.45 -5.82
CA ASP A 85 0.79 14.78 -6.44
C ASP A 85 -0.58 15.38 -6.11
N ASP A 86 -0.63 16.40 -5.26
CA ASP A 86 -1.86 17.13 -4.90
C ASP A 86 -2.38 18.00 -6.07
N ARG A 87 -1.96 17.72 -7.31
CA ARG A 87 -2.32 18.50 -8.49
C ARG A 87 -3.52 17.86 -9.19
N GLU A 88 -4.65 18.56 -9.01
CA GLU A 88 -5.94 18.42 -9.70
C GLU A 88 -5.84 18.24 -11.22
#